data_AF-A0A382Z4C5-F1
#
_entry.id   AF-A0A382Z4C5-F1
#
_cell.length_a   1.000
_cell.length_b   1.000
_cell.length_c   1.000
_cell.angle_alpha   90.00
_cell.angle_beta   90.00
_cell.angle_gamma   90.00
#
_symmetry.space_group_name_H-M   'P 1'
#
loop_
_entity.id
_entity.type
_entity.pdbx_description
1 polymer ?
#
loop_
_entity_poly.entity_id
_entity_poly.type
_entity_poly.pdbx_seq_one_letter_code
_entity_poly.pdbx_strand_id
1 'polypeptide(L)' 'MAAGSTGERPFFEIITSVRYWIVHAVTLPAIFISGF' A
#
# COMPACT_ATOMS: atom_id res chain seq x y z
N MET A 1 16.81 -18.91 13.34
CA MET A 1 15.75 -18.29 12.51
C MET A 1 15.07 -17.27 13.38
N ALA A 2 15.09 -15.98 13.03
CA ALA A 2 14.39 -14.99 13.85
C ALA A 2 12.90 -15.35 13.86
N ALA A 3 12.34 -15.61 15.05
CA ALA A 3 10.90 -15.74 15.23
C ALA A 3 10.29 -14.36 14.96
N GLY A 4 9.54 -14.19 13.88
CA GLY A 4 8.93 -12.89 13.55
C GLY A 4 8.56 -12.63 12.09
N SER A 5 8.61 -13.62 11.19
CA SER A 5 8.10 -13.47 9.83
C SER A 5 6.83 -14.29 9.64
N THR A 6 5.73 -13.60 9.35
CA THR A 6 4.40 -14.14 9.02
C THR A 6 4.27 -14.50 7.53
N GLY A 7 5.30 -14.20 6.71
CA GLY A 7 5.29 -14.42 5.27
C GLY A 7 4.64 -13.30 4.45
N GLU A 8 4.09 -12.26 5.09
CA GLU A 8 3.59 -11.09 4.39
C GLU A 8 4.72 -10.23 3.84
N ARG A 9 4.43 -9.50 2.75
CA ARG A 9 5.36 -8.48 2.25
C ARG A 9 5.45 -7.33 3.27
N PRO A 10 6.66 -6.92 3.69
CA PRO A 10 6.81 -5.83 4.65
C PRO A 10 6.18 -4.53 4.17
N PHE A 11 5.51 -3.82 5.09
CA PHE A 11 4.78 -2.59 4.76
C PHE A 11 5.65 -1.54 4.08
N PHE A 12 6.89 -1.34 4.57
CA PHE A 12 7.81 -0.35 4.01
C PHE A 12 8.17 -0.64 2.55
N GLU A 13 8.26 -1.92 2.17
CA GLU A 13 8.46 -2.29 0.77
C GLU A 13 7.22 -2.01 -0.08
N ILE A 14 6.02 -2.12 0.49
CA ILE A 14 4.76 -1.82 -0.20
C ILE A 14 4.68 -0.33 -0.51
N ILE A 15 4.80 0.54 0.51
CA ILE A 15 4.62 1.99 0.35
C ILE A 15 5.74 2.67 -0.43
N THR A 16 6.93 2.09 -0.53
CA THR A 16 8.02 2.63 -1.36
C THR A 16 7.95 2.14 -2.81
N SER A 17 7.02 1.25 -3.13
CA SER A 17 6.90 0.65 -4.46
C SER A 17 6.18 1.57 -5.45
N VAL A 18 6.74 1.77 -6.64
CA VAL A 18 6.10 2.56 -7.71
C VAL A 18 4.73 1.99 -8.10
N ARG A 19 4.59 0.67 -8.21
CA ARG A 19 3.30 0.00 -8.49
C ARG A 19 2.22 0.31 -7.45
N TYR A 20 2.58 0.46 -6.19
CA TYR A 20 1.63 0.81 -5.13
C TYR A 20 1.05 2.19 -5.40
N TRP A 21 1.92 3.16 -5.71
CA TRP A 21 1.49 4.53 -5.98
C TRP A 21 0.78 4.71 -7.33
N ILE A 22 1.12 3.95 -8.38
CA ILE A 22 0.37 3.99 -9.65
C ILE A 22 -1.12 3.66 -9.41
N VAL A 23 -1.42 2.67 -8.57
CA VAL A 23 -2.80 2.32 -8.23
C VAL A 23 -3.41 3.34 -7.27
N HIS A 24 -2.70 3.66 -6.18
CA HIS A 24 -3.24 4.49 -5.09
C HIS A 24 -3.37 5.97 -5.43
N ALA A 25 -2.63 6.47 -6.43
CA ALA A 25 -2.78 7.84 -6.93
C ALA A 25 -4.15 8.11 -7.55
N VAL A 26 -4.86 7.07 -8.01
CA VAL A 26 -6.22 7.20 -8.57
C VAL A 26 -7.28 6.80 -7.54
N THR A 27 -7.07 5.69 -6.83
CA THR A 27 -8.10 5.15 -5.92
C THR A 27 -8.26 5.98 -4.65
N LEU A 28 -7.19 6.50 -4.05
CA LEU A 28 -7.29 7.31 -2.82
C LEU A 28 -8.04 8.64 -3.05
N PRO A 29 -7.73 9.44 -4.11
CA PRO A 29 -8.53 10.63 -4.40
C PRO A 29 -9.99 10.30 -4.76
N ALA A 30 -10.23 9.20 -5.49
CA ALA A 30 -11.59 8.79 -5.85
C ALA A 30 -12.45 8.46 -4.63
N ILE A 31 -11.91 7.74 -3.64
CA ILE A 31 -12.59 7.44 -2.38
C ILE A 31 -12.90 8.75 -1.64
N PHE A 32 -11.92 9.66 -1.54
CA PHE A 32 -12.11 10.95 -0.87
C PHE A 32 -13.23 11.77 -1.51
N ILE A 33 -13.27 11.87 -2.85
CA ILE A 33 -14.32 12.58 -3.59
C ILE A 33 -15.68 11.88 -3.44
N SER A 34 -15.72 10.55 -3.44
CA SER A 34 -16.97 9.80 -3.32
C SER A 34 -17.67 9.96 -1.96
N GLY A 35 -16.91 10.28 -0.91
CA GLY A 35 -17.42 10.46 0.44
C GLY A 35 -17.66 11.92 0.84
N PHE A 36 -17.44 12.87 -0.07
CA PHE A 36 -17.78 14.28 0.09
C PHE A 36 -19.24 14.52 -0.35
#